data_AF-A0A3D8I5D5-F1
#
_entry.id   AF-A0A3D8I5D5-F1
#
_cell.length_a   1.000
_cell.length_b   1.000
_cell.length_c   1.000
_cell.angle_alpha   90.00
_cell.angle_beta   90.00
_cell.angle_gamma   90.00
#
_symmetry.space_group_name_H-M   'P 1'
#
loop_
_entity.id
_entity.type
_entity.pdbx_description
1 polymer ?
#
loop_
_entity_poly.entity_id
_entity_poly.type
_entity_poly.pdbx_seq_one_letter_code
_entity_poly.pdbx_strand_id
1 'polypeptide(L)'
;MVIFFLLIIFSISYFILWLIYRKAFKSQKKISKILVFIGGIGLIIFYYTPYSYYLEPSYHEFKKMCKLNELPNNEEKYNKILSYFGLSLDTLDWEELNDGTWQLKENSSDYKKGVFEYASISRNRSKINYRLRIAAGFYSNESKINRYNINAMRMYSAWQTRRYHLEQESMASYKLVWMEEELICADVVKDNMIPKGENNEQQRTD
;
A
#
# COMPACT_ATOMS: atom_id res chain seq x y z
N MET A 1 31.31 13.02 6.80
CA MET A 1 30.50 13.66 5.73
C MET A 1 29.03 13.85 6.14
N VAL A 2 28.37 12.82 6.70
CA VAL A 2 26.94 12.87 7.14
C VAL A 2 26.64 13.97 8.18
N ILE A 3 27.52 14.16 9.17
CA ILE A 3 27.34 15.19 10.22
C ILE A 3 27.29 16.60 9.62
N PHE A 4 28.08 16.87 8.58
CA PHE A 4 28.14 18.17 7.93
C PHE A 4 26.85 18.46 7.14
N PHE A 5 26.30 17.45 6.46
CA PHE A 5 25.00 17.56 5.78
C PHE A 5 23.85 17.80 6.77
N LEU A 6 23.85 17.11 7.92
CA LEU A 6 22.85 17.35 8.96
C LEU A 6 22.94 18.80 9.48
N LEU A 7 24.14 19.31 9.77
CA LEU A 7 24.34 20.69 10.22
C LEU A 7 23.85 21.73 9.20
N ILE A 8 24.05 21.48 7.91
CA ILE A 8 23.54 22.32 6.82
C ILE A 8 21.99 22.30 6.81
N ILE A 9 21.38 21.12 6.89
CA ILE A 9 19.91 20.97 6.91
C ILE A 9 19.30 21.67 8.13
N PHE A 10 19.91 21.52 9.32
CA PHE A 10 19.46 22.20 10.54
C PHE A 10 19.60 23.73 10.42
N SER A 11 20.69 24.21 9.82
CA SER A 11 20.95 25.63 9.62
C SER A 11 19.97 26.26 8.62
N ILE A 12 19.67 25.57 7.52
CA ILE A 12 18.69 26.00 6.51
C ILE A 12 17.28 25.98 7.10
N SER A 13 16.90 24.92 7.82
CA SER A 13 15.60 24.82 8.51
C SER A 13 15.41 25.95 9.52
N TYR A 14 16.42 26.25 10.34
CA TYR A 14 16.42 27.39 11.27
C TYR A 14 16.19 28.72 10.55
N PHE A 15 16.91 28.94 9.44
CA PHE A 15 16.81 30.18 8.67
C PHE A 15 15.43 30.36 8.01
N ILE A 16 14.88 29.29 7.41
CA ILE A 16 13.54 29.31 6.80
C ILE A 16 12.46 29.56 7.85
N LEU A 17 12.52 28.86 8.99
CA LEU A 17 11.59 29.09 10.10
C LEU A 17 11.69 30.53 10.61
N TRP A 18 12.90 31.07 10.76
CA TRP A 18 13.12 32.45 11.18
C TRP A 18 12.48 33.46 10.22
N LEU A 19 12.58 33.25 8.91
CA LEU A 19 11.95 34.13 7.90
C LEU A 19 10.42 34.06 7.92
N ILE A 20 9.85 32.86 7.95
CA ILE A 20 8.39 32.66 8.03
C ILE A 20 7.85 33.33 9.30
N TYR A 21 8.52 33.12 10.43
CA TYR A 21 8.11 33.66 11.72
C TYR A 21 8.22 35.19 11.76
N ARG A 22 9.29 35.76 11.20
CA ARG A 22 9.47 37.23 11.07
C ARG A 22 8.36 37.87 10.23
N LYS A 23 7.87 37.17 9.21
CA LYS A 23 6.78 37.66 8.35
C LYS A 23 5.41 37.49 9.02
N ALA A 24 5.17 36.37 9.69
CA ALA A 24 3.90 36.07 10.37
C ALA A 24 3.70 36.91 11.64
N PHE A 25 4.75 37.09 12.44
CA PHE A 25 4.74 37.88 13.67
C PHE A 25 5.52 39.18 13.44
N LYS A 26 4.85 40.15 12.82
CA LYS A 26 5.38 41.46 12.39
C LYS A 26 5.97 42.32 13.52
N SER A 27 5.80 41.91 14.77
CA SER A 27 6.29 42.61 15.96
C SER A 27 6.55 41.57 17.04
N GLN A 28 7.81 41.47 17.51
CA GLN A 28 8.25 41.10 18.88
C GLN A 28 9.80 41.04 18.87
N LYS A 29 10.44 41.94 19.63
CA LYS A 29 11.89 42.25 19.62
C LYS A 29 12.79 41.12 20.16
N LYS A 30 12.22 40.03 20.68
CA LYS A 30 12.93 38.86 21.21
C LYS A 30 12.22 37.58 20.76
N ILE A 31 12.70 37.00 19.66
CA ILE A 31 12.27 35.67 19.23
C ILE A 31 12.82 34.65 20.24
N SER A 32 11.94 33.86 20.86
CA SER A 32 12.35 32.81 21.77
C SER A 32 13.03 31.68 20.98
N LYS A 33 14.32 31.46 21.22
CA LYS A 33 15.11 30.35 20.64
C LYS A 33 14.44 28.99 20.88
N ILE A 34 13.69 28.86 21.98
CA ILE A 34 12.92 27.66 22.36
C ILE A 34 11.81 27.37 21.34
N LEU A 35 11.14 28.39 20.81
CA LEU A 35 10.00 28.22 19.92
C LEU A 35 10.45 27.77 18.51
N VAL A 36 11.62 28.24 18.07
CA VAL A 36 12.27 27.76 16.83
C VAL A 36 12.76 26.31 17.01
N PHE A 37 13.27 25.95 18.18
CA PHE A 37 13.69 24.59 18.48
C PHE A 37 12.51 23.60 18.51
N ILE A 38 11.40 23.97 19.14
CA ILE A 38 10.15 23.17 19.15
C ILE A 38 9.59 23.04 17.73
N GLY A 39 9.59 24.13 16.95
CA GLY A 39 9.17 24.09 15.54
C GLY A 39 10.04 23.17 14.67
N GLY A 40 11.35 23.18 14.88
CA GLY A 40 12.29 22.28 14.19
C GLY A 40 12.08 20.81 14.54
N ILE A 41 11.91 20.49 15.83
CA ILE A 41 11.57 19.13 16.28
C ILE A 41 10.23 18.69 15.69
N GLY A 42 9.22 19.58 15.70
CA GLY A 42 7.92 19.32 15.11
C GLY A 42 7.99 18.97 13.62
N LEU A 43 8.80 19.69 12.84
CA LEU A 43 9.01 19.40 11.41
C LEU A 43 9.71 18.06 11.16
N ILE A 44 10.69 17.70 12.00
CA ILE A 44 11.38 16.41 11.90
C ILE A 44 10.42 15.27 12.21
N ILE A 45 9.69 15.37 13.33
CA ILE A 45 8.66 14.40 13.68
C ILE A 45 7.63 14.30 12.54
N PHE A 46 7.19 15.43 11.98
CA PHE A 46 6.23 15.44 10.88
C PHE A 46 6.74 14.73 9.61
N TYR A 47 8.02 14.91 9.27
CA TYR A 47 8.63 14.24 8.12
C TYR A 47 8.80 12.73 8.33
N TYR A 48 9.19 12.30 9.53
CA TYR A 48 9.41 10.88 9.84
C TYR A 48 8.16 10.15 10.30
N THR A 49 7.09 10.84 10.72
CA THR A 49 5.82 10.21 11.07
C THR A 49 4.96 9.94 9.84
N PRO A 50 4.17 8.86 9.82
CA PRO A 50 3.33 8.50 8.67
C PRO A 50 2.22 9.52 8.35
N TYR A 51 2.07 10.57 9.17
CA TYR A 51 1.14 11.68 8.89
C TYR A 51 1.42 12.37 7.56
N SER A 52 2.69 12.45 7.11
CA SER A 52 2.99 13.08 5.83
C SER A 52 2.41 12.32 4.62
N TYR A 53 2.20 11.00 4.73
CA TYR A 53 1.61 10.20 3.64
C TYR A 53 0.22 10.71 3.26
N TYR A 54 -0.57 11.15 4.24
CA TYR A 54 -1.92 11.70 4.03
C TYR A 54 -1.94 13.02 3.26
N LEU A 55 -0.79 13.66 3.05
CA LEU A 55 -0.70 14.85 2.20
C LEU A 55 -0.38 14.50 0.74
N GLU A 56 0.00 13.26 0.45
CA GLU A 56 0.40 12.84 -0.89
C GLU A 56 -0.79 12.26 -1.67
N PRO A 57 -1.14 12.82 -2.84
CA PRO A 57 -2.26 12.32 -3.64
C PRO A 57 -2.15 10.84 -4.01
N SER A 58 -0.92 10.39 -4.34
CA SER A 58 -0.67 8.98 -4.71
C SER A 58 -0.92 8.00 -3.56
N TYR A 59 -0.78 8.43 -2.30
CA TYR A 59 -1.10 7.61 -1.14
C TYR A 59 -2.62 7.46 -0.95
N HIS A 60 -3.40 8.50 -1.21
CA HIS A 60 -4.87 8.40 -1.20
C HIS A 60 -5.37 7.43 -2.27
N GLU A 61 -4.76 7.47 -3.45
CA GLU A 61 -5.07 6.55 -4.55
C GLU A 61 -4.76 5.10 -4.17
N PHE A 62 -3.57 4.85 -3.62
CA PHE A 62 -3.19 3.56 -3.03
C PHE A 62 -4.20 3.08 -1.98
N LYS A 63 -4.52 3.94 -1.00
CA LYS A 63 -5.45 3.61 0.08
C LYS A 63 -6.83 3.27 -0.47
N LYS A 64 -7.31 3.98 -1.49
CA LYS A 64 -8.61 3.70 -2.14
C LYS A 64 -8.62 2.33 -2.81
N MET A 65 -7.52 1.92 -3.44
CA MET A 65 -7.38 0.57 -4.01
C MET A 65 -7.42 -0.49 -2.93
N CYS A 66 -6.65 -0.32 -1.85
CA CYS A 66 -6.60 -1.29 -0.76
C CYS A 66 -7.96 -1.45 -0.05
N LYS A 67 -8.72 -0.37 0.12
CA LYS A 67 -10.09 -0.43 0.67
C LYS A 67 -11.04 -1.36 -0.11
N LEU A 68 -10.75 -1.67 -1.37
CA LEU A 68 -11.54 -2.66 -2.11
C LEU A 68 -11.45 -4.05 -1.49
N ASN A 69 -10.35 -4.38 -0.80
CA ASN A 69 -10.18 -5.68 -0.16
C ASN A 69 -11.12 -5.89 1.02
N GLU A 70 -11.61 -4.82 1.65
CA GLU A 70 -12.57 -4.88 2.76
C GLU A 70 -13.98 -5.25 2.28
N LEU A 71 -14.28 -5.02 1.00
CA LEU A 71 -15.59 -5.31 0.41
C LEU A 71 -15.87 -6.83 0.41
N PRO A 72 -17.15 -7.24 0.53
CA PRO A 72 -17.54 -8.64 0.39
C PRO A 72 -17.15 -9.19 -0.98
N ASN A 73 -16.75 -10.47 -1.03
CA ASN A 73 -16.39 -11.12 -2.29
C ASN A 73 -17.63 -11.36 -3.15
N ASN A 74 -17.84 -10.48 -4.12
CA ASN A 74 -18.95 -10.51 -5.07
C ASN A 74 -18.49 -9.93 -6.43
N GLU A 75 -19.35 -10.02 -7.44
CA GLU A 75 -19.02 -9.56 -8.79
C GLU A 75 -18.75 -8.05 -8.86
N GLU A 76 -19.41 -7.26 -8.00
CA GLU A 76 -19.17 -5.81 -7.92
C GLU A 76 -17.74 -5.51 -7.46
N LYS A 77 -17.26 -6.14 -6.37
CA LYS A 77 -15.87 -6.02 -5.90
C LYS A 77 -14.90 -6.45 -6.99
N TYR A 78 -15.17 -7.59 -7.63
CA TYR A 78 -14.28 -8.15 -8.64
C TYR A 78 -14.15 -7.22 -9.85
N ASN A 79 -15.27 -6.72 -10.37
CA ASN A 79 -15.25 -5.74 -11.46
C ASN A 79 -14.62 -4.40 -11.05
N LYS A 80 -14.78 -3.95 -9.80
CA LYS A 80 -14.08 -2.77 -9.28
C LYS A 80 -12.56 -2.97 -9.27
N ILE A 81 -12.07 -4.13 -8.84
CA ILE A 81 -10.63 -4.47 -8.86
C ILE A 81 -10.13 -4.51 -10.32
N LEU A 82 -10.82 -5.25 -11.19
CA LEU A 82 -10.44 -5.42 -12.60
C LEU A 82 -10.49 -4.10 -13.40
N SER A 83 -11.35 -3.16 -13.01
CA SER A 83 -11.45 -1.85 -13.69
C SER A 83 -10.15 -1.04 -13.67
N TYR A 84 -9.29 -1.23 -12.66
CA TYR A 84 -7.95 -0.60 -12.61
C TYR A 84 -7.00 -1.11 -13.70
N PHE A 85 -7.34 -2.24 -14.33
CA PHE A 85 -6.62 -2.85 -15.44
C PHE A 85 -7.33 -2.62 -16.79
N GLY A 86 -8.45 -1.89 -16.81
CA GLY A 86 -9.31 -1.76 -17.99
C GLY A 86 -10.08 -3.05 -18.32
N LEU A 87 -10.27 -3.93 -17.33
CA LEU A 87 -10.90 -5.25 -17.48
C LEU A 87 -12.19 -5.36 -16.66
N SER A 88 -12.97 -6.39 -16.96
CA SER A 88 -14.09 -6.88 -16.16
C SER A 88 -14.05 -8.41 -16.15
N LEU A 89 -14.91 -9.06 -15.37
CA LEU A 89 -15.05 -10.52 -15.40
C LEU A 89 -15.41 -11.05 -16.80
N ASP A 90 -16.08 -10.24 -17.62
CA ASP A 90 -16.50 -10.62 -18.97
C ASP A 90 -15.39 -10.42 -20.01
N THR A 91 -14.46 -9.48 -19.78
CA THR A 91 -13.36 -9.20 -20.71
C THR A 91 -12.03 -9.82 -20.30
N LEU A 92 -11.96 -10.44 -19.13
CA LEU A 92 -10.76 -11.10 -18.63
C LEU A 92 -10.42 -12.32 -19.50
N ASP A 93 -9.17 -12.41 -19.93
CA ASP A 93 -8.63 -13.60 -20.58
C ASP A 93 -8.37 -14.68 -19.52
N TRP A 94 -9.33 -15.59 -19.39
CA TRP A 94 -9.25 -16.70 -18.45
C TRP A 94 -8.19 -17.73 -18.82
N GLU A 95 -7.89 -17.91 -20.10
CA GLU A 95 -6.85 -18.86 -20.53
C GLU A 95 -5.49 -18.33 -20.11
N GLU A 96 -5.21 -17.06 -20.40
CA GLU A 96 -3.97 -16.41 -19.98
C GLU A 96 -3.79 -16.41 -18.45
N LEU A 97 -4.87 -16.16 -17.70
CA LEU A 97 -4.86 -16.20 -16.24
C LEU A 97 -4.50 -17.60 -15.71
N ASN A 98 -5.06 -18.65 -16.33
CA ASN A 98 -4.92 -20.02 -15.84
C ASN A 98 -3.54 -20.62 -16.08
N ASP A 99 -2.79 -20.13 -17.08
CA ASP A 99 -1.39 -20.52 -17.24
C ASP A 99 -0.52 -20.19 -16.01
N GLY A 100 -0.94 -19.19 -15.22
CA GLY A 100 -0.27 -18.75 -14.02
C GLY A 100 -0.82 -19.36 -12.74
N THR A 101 -1.80 -20.26 -12.79
CA THR A 101 -2.42 -20.82 -11.59
C THR A 101 -1.49 -21.78 -10.86
N TRP A 102 -1.42 -21.67 -9.54
CA TRP A 102 -0.69 -22.59 -8.68
C TRP A 102 -1.57 -23.11 -7.55
N GLN A 103 -1.23 -24.29 -7.03
CA GLN A 103 -1.85 -24.86 -5.85
C GLN A 103 -1.26 -24.22 -4.58
N LEU A 104 -2.13 -23.78 -3.68
CA LEU A 104 -1.76 -23.27 -2.38
C LEU A 104 -1.30 -24.42 -1.48
N LYS A 105 -0.21 -24.20 -0.74
CA LYS A 105 0.26 -25.13 0.28
C LYS A 105 -0.61 -25.03 1.52
N GLU A 106 -0.83 -26.14 2.21
CA GLU A 106 -1.68 -26.17 3.42
C GLU A 106 -1.19 -25.24 4.54
N ASN A 107 0.11 -24.95 4.58
CA ASN A 107 0.72 -24.03 5.55
C ASN A 107 0.65 -22.55 5.13
N SER A 108 0.06 -22.24 3.98
CA SER A 108 -0.18 -20.86 3.55
C SER A 108 -1.29 -20.22 4.39
N SER A 109 -1.11 -18.96 4.78
CA SER A 109 -2.15 -18.19 5.48
C SER A 109 -3.45 -18.04 4.67
N ASP A 110 -3.36 -18.14 3.34
CA ASP A 110 -4.50 -18.00 2.45
C ASP A 110 -5.19 -19.36 2.17
N TYR A 111 -4.58 -20.50 2.51
CA TYR A 111 -5.15 -21.82 2.23
C TYR A 111 -6.39 -22.08 3.08
N LYS A 112 -7.47 -22.52 2.43
CA LYS A 112 -8.68 -23.01 3.08
C LYS A 112 -9.17 -24.23 2.33
N LYS A 113 -9.15 -25.39 2.96
CA LYS A 113 -9.59 -26.66 2.36
C LYS A 113 -11.03 -26.52 1.82
N GLY A 114 -11.25 -26.92 0.57
CA GLY A 114 -12.52 -26.83 -0.14
C GLY A 114 -12.94 -25.41 -0.57
N VAL A 115 -12.13 -24.38 -0.30
CA VAL A 115 -12.49 -22.97 -0.55
C VAL A 115 -11.39 -22.23 -1.31
N PHE A 116 -10.16 -22.22 -0.80
CA PHE A 116 -8.99 -21.59 -1.42
C PHE A 116 -7.87 -22.62 -1.50
N GLU A 117 -7.89 -23.42 -2.56
CA GLU A 117 -6.88 -24.45 -2.84
C GLU A 117 -5.96 -24.04 -3.99
N TYR A 118 -6.44 -23.16 -4.86
CA TYR A 118 -5.71 -22.64 -6.01
C TYR A 118 -5.74 -21.13 -6.02
N ALA A 119 -4.65 -20.54 -6.49
CA ALA A 119 -4.55 -19.12 -6.69
C ALA A 119 -3.91 -18.80 -8.03
N SER A 120 -4.29 -17.66 -8.60
CA SER A 120 -3.62 -17.06 -9.75
C SER A 120 -3.43 -15.56 -9.52
N ILE A 121 -2.53 -14.95 -10.26
CA ILE A 121 -2.26 -13.52 -10.22
C ILE A 121 -2.27 -12.96 -11.64
N SER A 122 -2.82 -11.76 -11.81
CA SER A 122 -2.72 -11.03 -13.08
C SER A 122 -1.27 -10.94 -13.53
N ARG A 123 -0.94 -11.48 -14.73
CA ARG A 123 0.43 -11.50 -15.27
C ARG A 123 1.04 -10.10 -15.39
N ASN A 124 0.25 -9.15 -15.88
CA ASN A 124 0.69 -7.76 -16.03
C ASN A 124 0.47 -6.97 -14.75
N ARG A 125 1.48 -7.00 -13.87
CA ARG A 125 1.60 -6.01 -12.78
C ARG A 125 1.58 -4.62 -13.39
N SER A 126 0.48 -3.91 -13.17
CA SER A 126 0.28 -2.60 -13.79
C SER A 126 0.94 -1.52 -12.94
N LYS A 127 1.76 -0.69 -13.59
CA LYS A 127 2.29 0.54 -12.99
C LYS A 127 1.33 1.66 -13.34
N ILE A 128 0.54 2.11 -12.38
CA ILE A 128 -0.37 3.25 -12.56
C ILE A 128 0.45 4.54 -12.64
N ASN A 129 1.46 4.65 -11.79
CA ASN A 129 2.44 5.72 -11.84
C ASN A 129 3.78 5.23 -11.28
N TYR A 130 4.77 6.12 -11.18
CA TYR A 130 6.11 5.76 -10.74
C TYR A 130 6.20 5.27 -9.28
N ARG A 131 5.16 5.46 -8.46
CA ARG A 131 5.09 5.01 -7.07
C ARG A 131 4.15 3.82 -6.86
N LEU A 132 3.21 3.58 -7.78
CA LEU A 132 2.14 2.60 -7.60
C LEU A 132 2.30 1.40 -8.52
N ARG A 133 2.32 0.22 -7.90
CA ARG A 133 2.27 -1.07 -8.58
C ARG A 133 1.05 -1.83 -8.10
N ILE A 134 0.30 -2.41 -9.03
CA ILE A 134 -0.90 -3.19 -8.71
C ILE A 134 -0.92 -4.56 -9.38
N ALA A 135 -1.62 -5.51 -8.78
CA ALA A 135 -1.97 -6.82 -9.33
C ALA A 135 -3.29 -7.30 -8.74
N ALA A 136 -4.02 -8.12 -9.49
CA ALA A 136 -5.22 -8.80 -9.01
C ALA A 136 -4.88 -10.26 -8.68
N GLY A 137 -5.20 -10.69 -7.45
CA GLY A 137 -5.13 -12.07 -7.01
C GLY A 137 -6.49 -12.74 -7.07
N PHE A 138 -6.53 -13.99 -7.53
CA PHE A 138 -7.73 -14.78 -7.72
C PHE A 138 -7.59 -16.06 -6.90
N TYR A 139 -8.64 -16.45 -6.18
CA TYR A 139 -8.64 -17.63 -5.33
C TYR A 139 -9.85 -18.50 -5.62
N SER A 140 -9.62 -19.81 -5.74
CA SER A 140 -10.64 -20.81 -6.04
C SER A 140 -10.32 -22.14 -5.33
N ASN A 141 -11.32 -23.01 -5.26
CA ASN A 141 -11.16 -24.42 -4.92
C ASN A 141 -10.78 -25.28 -6.14
N GLU A 142 -10.87 -24.74 -7.36
CA GLU A 142 -10.57 -25.44 -8.61
C GLU A 142 -9.31 -24.89 -9.29
N SER A 143 -8.56 -25.77 -9.95
CA SER A 143 -7.33 -25.41 -10.67
C SER A 143 -7.59 -24.58 -11.93
N LYS A 144 -8.75 -24.75 -12.58
CA LYS A 144 -9.16 -23.96 -13.74
C LYS A 144 -10.11 -22.84 -13.30
N ILE A 145 -9.54 -21.70 -12.93
CA ILE A 145 -10.26 -20.52 -12.44
C ILE A 145 -11.07 -19.90 -13.58
N ASN A 146 -12.34 -19.59 -13.35
CA ASN A 146 -13.24 -18.92 -14.27
C ASN A 146 -14.22 -18.01 -13.51
N ARG A 147 -15.03 -17.24 -14.24
CA ARG A 147 -16.00 -16.29 -13.66
C ARG A 147 -16.95 -16.89 -12.61
N TYR A 148 -17.22 -18.19 -12.66
CA TYR A 148 -18.21 -18.87 -11.81
C TYR A 148 -17.60 -19.47 -10.54
N ASN A 149 -16.35 -19.94 -10.59
CA ASN A 149 -15.70 -20.64 -9.47
C ASN A 149 -14.69 -19.79 -8.68
N ILE A 150 -14.61 -18.47 -8.93
CA ILE A 150 -13.81 -17.58 -8.08
C ILE A 150 -14.52 -17.36 -6.74
N ASN A 151 -13.84 -17.82 -5.69
CA ASN A 151 -14.31 -17.70 -4.31
C ASN A 151 -13.86 -16.39 -3.67
N ALA A 152 -12.69 -15.85 -4.04
CA ALA A 152 -12.26 -14.52 -3.60
C ALA A 152 -11.35 -13.83 -4.61
N MET A 153 -11.34 -12.50 -4.58
CA MET A 153 -10.39 -11.67 -5.33
C MET A 153 -9.77 -10.63 -4.40
N ARG A 154 -8.46 -10.44 -4.53
CA ARG A 154 -7.68 -9.49 -3.74
C ARG A 154 -6.95 -8.50 -4.66
N MET A 155 -7.02 -7.22 -4.31
CA MET A 155 -6.14 -6.20 -4.88
C MET A 155 -4.81 -6.24 -4.14
N TYR A 156 -3.73 -6.54 -4.84
CA TYR A 156 -2.38 -6.30 -4.37
C TYR A 156 -1.93 -4.94 -4.90
N SER A 157 -1.81 -3.97 -4.00
CA SER A 157 -1.17 -2.71 -4.33
C SER A 157 0.07 -2.52 -3.48
N ALA A 158 1.10 -1.92 -4.08
CA ALA A 158 2.31 -1.49 -3.41
C ALA A 158 2.57 -0.02 -3.75
N TRP A 159 2.90 0.77 -2.73
CA TRP A 159 3.19 2.20 -2.84
C TRP A 159 4.58 2.53 -2.32
N GLN A 160 5.41 3.12 -3.18
CA GLN A 160 6.73 3.62 -2.83
C GLN A 160 6.64 4.92 -2.04
N THR A 161 7.09 4.89 -0.78
CA THR A 161 6.94 6.03 0.14
C THR A 161 7.93 7.16 -0.15
N ARG A 162 9.00 6.90 -0.93
CA ARG A 162 10.17 7.78 -1.11
C ARG A 162 10.93 8.08 0.18
N ARG A 163 10.68 7.31 1.23
CA ARG A 163 11.46 7.34 2.46
C ARG A 163 12.49 6.23 2.42
N TYR A 164 13.68 6.55 2.89
CA TYR A 164 14.81 5.63 2.87
C TYR A 164 15.28 5.38 4.29
N HIS A 165 15.47 4.11 4.63
CA HIS A 165 16.14 3.69 5.85
C HIS A 165 17.44 2.99 5.50
N LEU A 166 18.37 2.98 6.46
CA LEU A 166 19.66 2.34 6.29
C LEU A 166 19.55 0.89 6.74
N GLU A 167 19.89 -0.05 5.87
CA GLU A 167 19.82 -1.49 6.15
C GLU A 167 21.03 -2.20 5.57
N GLN A 168 21.32 -3.41 6.05
CA GLN A 168 22.35 -4.26 5.44
C GLN A 168 21.83 -4.84 4.13
N GLU A 169 22.68 -4.84 3.10
CA GLU A 169 22.33 -5.35 1.76
C GLU A 169 21.90 -6.82 1.78
N SER A 170 22.45 -7.61 2.71
CA SER A 170 22.03 -8.97 3.01
C SER A 170 22.51 -9.38 4.40
N MET A 171 21.94 -10.44 4.98
CA MET A 171 22.36 -10.97 6.28
C MET A 171 23.84 -11.36 6.36
N ALA A 172 24.49 -11.60 5.21
CA ALA A 172 25.90 -11.96 5.13
C ALA A 172 26.82 -10.79 4.73
N SER A 173 26.26 -9.58 4.54
CA SER A 173 27.00 -8.41 4.06
C SER A 173 27.11 -7.34 5.15
N TYR A 174 28.32 -6.81 5.34
CA TYR A 174 28.55 -5.62 6.18
C TYR A 174 28.27 -4.30 5.44
N LYS A 175 27.87 -4.37 4.16
CA LYS A 175 27.58 -3.18 3.34
C LYS A 175 26.19 -2.64 3.70
N LEU A 176 26.16 -1.38 4.12
CA LEU A 176 24.94 -0.64 4.38
C LEU A 176 24.43 0.01 3.09
N VAL A 177 23.15 -0.14 2.82
CA VAL A 177 22.45 0.43 1.67
C VAL A 177 21.23 1.22 2.14
N TRP A 178 20.88 2.25 1.39
CA TRP A 178 19.63 2.98 1.57
C TRP A 178 18.53 2.23 0.85
N MET A 179 17.59 1.67 1.60
CA MET A 179 16.44 0.94 1.08
C MET A 179 15.22 1.84 1.15
N GLU A 180 14.48 1.92 0.04
CA GLU A 180 13.21 2.64 0.01
C GLU A 180 12.13 1.81 0.71
N GLU A 181 11.37 2.44 1.59
CA GLU A 181 10.22 1.83 2.24
C GLU A 181 9.05 1.70 1.25
N GLU A 182 8.41 0.53 1.24
CA GLU A 182 7.23 0.22 0.43
C GLU A 182 6.09 -0.15 1.37
N LEU A 183 4.91 0.45 1.15
CA LEU A 183 3.68 0.05 1.83
C LEU A 183 2.85 -0.86 0.92
N ILE A 184 2.32 -1.94 1.48
CA ILE A 184 1.39 -2.85 0.80
C ILE A 184 0.00 -2.79 1.43
N CYS A 185 -1.02 -3.30 0.74
CA CYS A 185 -2.40 -3.23 1.27
C CYS A 185 -2.56 -3.86 2.65
N ALA A 186 -1.80 -4.93 2.95
CA ALA A 186 -1.83 -5.59 4.26
C ALA A 186 -1.38 -4.66 5.42
N ASP A 187 -0.61 -3.60 5.14
CA ASP A 187 -0.19 -2.62 6.15
C ASP A 187 -1.28 -1.59 6.48
N VAL A 188 -2.31 -1.49 5.62
CA VAL A 188 -3.30 -0.40 5.66
C VAL A 188 -4.71 -0.89 5.97
N VAL A 189 -5.07 -2.09 5.50
CA VAL A 189 -6.42 -2.66 5.64
C VAL A 189 -6.36 -4.12 6.01
N LYS A 190 -7.46 -4.62 6.59
CA LYS A 190 -7.66 -6.05 6.81
C LYS A 190 -8.47 -6.63 5.65
N ASP A 191 -7.87 -7.58 4.93
CA ASP A 191 -8.53 -8.20 3.78
C ASP A 191 -9.77 -9.01 4.20
N ASN A 192 -10.87 -8.84 3.46
CA ASN A 192 -12.05 -9.69 3.57
C ASN A 192 -11.87 -10.93 2.68
N MET A 193 -11.49 -12.04 3.33
CA MET A 193 -11.31 -13.36 2.72
C MET A 193 -12.47 -14.32 3.05
N ILE A 194 -13.68 -13.79 3.28
CA ILE A 194 -14.92 -14.58 3.32
C ILE A 194 -15.31 -14.93 1.88
N PRO A 195 -15.41 -16.21 1.49
CA PRO A 195 -15.72 -16.60 0.12
C PRO A 195 -17.06 -16.05 -0.43
N LYS A 196 -17.12 -15.93 -1.75
CA LYS A 196 -18.31 -15.54 -2.51
C LYS A 196 -19.46 -16.50 -2.19
N GLY A 197 -20.62 -15.93 -1.82
CA GLY A 197 -21.83 -16.68 -1.52
C GLY A 197 -22.09 -16.93 -0.03
N GLU A 198 -21.09 -16.89 0.84
CA GLU A 198 -21.26 -17.22 2.27
C GLU A 198 -22.08 -16.17 3.04
N ASN A 199 -21.96 -14.88 2.67
CA ASN A 199 -22.75 -13.79 3.29
C ASN A 199 -24.23 -13.78 2.88
N ASN A 200 -24.61 -14.50 1.81
CA ASN A 200 -25.99 -14.53 1.31
C ASN A 200 -26.86 -15.55 2.05
N GLU A 201 -26.26 -16.45 2.85
CA GLU A 201 -27.01 -17.45 3.63
C GLU A 201 -27.51 -16.88 4.97
N GLN A 202 -26.79 -15.91 5.57
CA GLN A 202 -27.24 -15.22 6.79
C GLN A 202 -28.41 -14.25 6.57
N GLN A 203 -28.70 -13.84 5.33
CA GLN A 203 -29.81 -12.93 4.99
C GLN A 203 -31.08 -13.66 4.52
N ARG A 204 -31.10 -15.00 4.50
CA ARG A 204 -32.25 -15.80 4.04
C ARG A 204 -33.02 -16.47 5.19
N THR A 205 -32.69 -16.14 6.43
CA THR A 205 -33.32 -16.71 7.65
C THR A 205 -34.00 -15.64 8.52
N ASP A 206 -34.61 -14.63 7.90
CA ASP A 206 -35.56 -13.71 8.54
C ASP A 206 -36.90 -13.70 7.77
#